data_AF-A0A257LH50-F1
#
_entry.id   AF-A0A257LH50-F1
#
_cell.length_a   1.000
_cell.length_b   1.000
_cell.length_c   1.000
_cell.angle_alpha   90.00
_cell.angle_beta   90.00
_cell.angle_gamma   90.00
#
_symmetry.space_group_name_H-M   'P 1'
#
loop_
_entity.id
_entity.type
_entity.pdbx_description
1 polymer ?
#
loop_
_entity_poly.entity_id
_entity_poly.type
_entity_poly.pdbx_seq_one_letter_code
_entity_poly.pdbx_strand_id
1 'polypeptide(L)'
;PVVRPGRITSGDQFGITQARIDDIRKQLNPDLMEMESGSVAQVCWYLRTPFLCIRSGSNRTQNSPDNDYRTLSPFASRQAALFTVSLVKELGGKKSS
;
A
#
# COMPACT_ATOMS: atom_id res chain seq x y z
N PRO A 1 -13.14 4.20 9.67
CA PRO A 1 -12.03 3.52 8.96
C PRO A 1 -11.10 2.88 9.99
N VAL A 2 -10.47 1.75 9.66
CA VAL A 2 -9.59 1.01 10.58
C VAL A 2 -8.19 1.00 9.99
N VAL A 3 -7.18 1.26 10.83
CA VAL A 3 -5.77 1.15 10.46
C VAL A 3 -5.25 -0.19 10.96
N ARG A 4 -4.49 -0.91 10.11
CA ARG A 4 -3.90 -2.20 10.46
C ARG A 4 -2.47 -2.28 9.91
N PRO A 5 -1.49 -2.78 10.67
CA PRO A 5 -0.24 -3.25 10.08
C PRO A 5 -0.52 -4.47 9.22
N GLY A 6 0.22 -4.61 8.12
CA GLY A 6 0.05 -5.72 7.19
C GLY A 6 1.18 -5.79 6.18
N ARG A 7 1.19 -6.87 5.40
CA ARG A 7 2.14 -7.10 4.32
C ARG A 7 1.58 -6.51 3.02
N ILE A 8 2.33 -5.56 2.46
CA ILE A 8 2.07 -4.97 1.15
C ILE A 8 3.02 -5.61 0.13
N THR A 9 2.48 -6.06 -1.00
CA THR A 9 3.26 -6.58 -2.13
C THR A 9 3.18 -5.67 -3.34
N SER A 10 4.24 -5.63 -4.13
CA SER A 10 4.34 -4.75 -5.31
C SER A 10 4.61 -5.54 -6.59
N GLY A 11 4.04 -5.09 -7.70
CA GLY A 11 4.39 -5.54 -9.04
C GLY A 11 3.72 -4.70 -10.13
N ASP A 12 4.21 -4.77 -11.37
CA ASP A 12 3.80 -3.85 -12.45
C ASP A 12 2.47 -4.22 -13.14
N GLN A 13 1.65 -5.09 -12.53
CA GLN A 13 0.39 -5.56 -13.11
C GLN A 13 -0.80 -5.07 -12.30
N PHE A 14 -1.71 -4.35 -12.95
CA PHE A 14 -2.97 -3.92 -12.35
C PHE A 14 -4.08 -5.00 -12.46
N GLY A 15 -4.22 -5.63 -13.63
CA GLY A 15 -5.09 -6.79 -13.86
C GLY A 15 -4.30 -8.08 -13.70
N ILE A 16 -4.72 -8.94 -12.77
CA ILE A 16 -3.95 -10.13 -12.37
C ILE A 16 -4.84 -11.36 -12.39
N THR A 17 -4.40 -12.40 -13.11
CA THR A 17 -5.13 -13.66 -13.23
C THR A 17 -5.31 -14.33 -11.86
N GLN A 18 -6.39 -15.10 -11.69
CA GLN A 18 -6.63 -15.80 -10.43
C GLN A 18 -5.47 -16.74 -10.04
N ALA A 19 -4.92 -17.47 -11.02
CA ALA A 19 -3.75 -18.32 -10.81
C ALA A 19 -2.54 -17.53 -10.26
N ARG A 20 -2.29 -16.31 -10.76
CA ARG A 20 -1.20 -15.46 -10.27
C ARG A 20 -1.51 -14.89 -8.89
N ILE A 21 -2.77 -14.53 -8.61
CA ILE A 21 -3.21 -14.12 -7.26
C ILE A 21 -2.98 -15.26 -6.25
N ASP A 22 -3.34 -16.48 -6.61
CA ASP A 22 -3.18 -17.65 -5.73
C ASP A 22 -1.70 -17.98 -5.49
N ASP A 23 -0.87 -17.87 -6.53
CA ASP A 23 0.59 -17.98 -6.42
C ASP A 23 1.19 -16.93 -5.46
N ILE A 24 0.83 -15.65 -5.64
CA ILE A 24 1.26 -14.55 -4.77
C ILE A 24 0.80 -14.79 -3.32
N ARG A 25 -0.45 -15.24 -3.11
CA ARG A 25 -0.96 -15.58 -1.78
C ARG A 25 -0.19 -16.71 -1.13
N LYS A 26 0.10 -17.77 -1.89
CA LYS A 26 0.86 -18.92 -1.41
C LYS A 26 2.28 -18.54 -1.00
N GLN A 27 2.95 -17.68 -1.77
CA GLN A 27 4.34 -17.31 -1.54
C GLN A 27 4.50 -16.24 -0.45
N LEU A 28 3.62 -15.23 -0.45
CA LEU A 28 3.83 -14.00 0.32
C LEU A 28 2.76 -13.78 1.39
N ASN A 29 1.57 -14.37 1.26
CA ASN A 29 0.41 -14.12 2.13
C ASN A 29 0.18 -12.61 2.38
N PRO A 30 -0.12 -11.82 1.32
CA PRO A 30 -0.25 -10.37 1.42
C PRO A 30 -1.63 -9.93 1.91
N ASP A 31 -1.66 -8.77 2.56
CA ASP A 31 -2.90 -8.08 2.94
C ASP A 31 -3.35 -7.09 1.85
N LEU A 32 -2.41 -6.54 1.07
CA LEU A 32 -2.66 -5.57 0.00
C LEU A 32 -1.62 -5.71 -1.12
N MET A 33 -2.06 -5.51 -2.36
CA MET A 33 -1.17 -5.44 -3.53
C MET A 33 -1.26 -4.08 -4.21
N GLU A 34 -0.12 -3.52 -4.59
CA GLU A 34 0.04 -2.27 -5.35
C GLU A 34 1.26 -2.36 -6.28
N MET A 35 1.80 -1.25 -6.78
CA MET A 35 2.77 -1.27 -7.88
C MET A 35 4.12 -0.62 -7.55
N GLU A 36 4.29 0.08 -6.41
CA GLU A 36 5.47 0.93 -6.19
C GLU A 36 6.24 0.66 -4.89
N SER A 37 5.56 0.32 -3.80
CA SER A 37 6.11 0.39 -2.45
C SER A 37 7.32 -0.50 -2.21
N GLY A 38 7.38 -1.68 -2.82
CA GLY A 38 8.51 -2.61 -2.76
C GLY A 38 9.75 -2.08 -3.48
N SER A 39 9.56 -1.42 -4.62
CA SER A 39 10.65 -0.75 -5.36
C SER A 39 11.19 0.43 -4.55
N VAL A 40 10.31 1.27 -3.99
CA VAL A 40 10.70 2.38 -3.10
C VAL A 40 11.43 1.85 -1.86
N ALA A 41 10.91 0.79 -1.22
CA ALA A 41 11.52 0.17 -0.05
C ALA A 41 12.92 -0.37 -0.38
N GLN A 42 13.12 -0.98 -1.55
CA GLN A 42 14.42 -1.48 -1.99
C GLN A 42 15.45 -0.34 -2.11
N VAL A 43 15.06 0.79 -2.71
CA VAL A 43 15.93 1.98 -2.82
C VAL A 43 16.23 2.58 -1.45
N CYS A 44 15.22 2.74 -0.59
CA CYS A 44 15.40 3.23 0.77
C CYS A 44 16.33 2.33 1.58
N TRP A 45 16.19 1.01 1.46
CA TRP A 45 17.08 0.04 2.10
C TRP A 45 18.52 0.20 1.61
N TYR A 46 18.73 0.31 0.30
CA TYR A 46 20.06 0.54 -0.30
C TYR A 46 20.71 1.83 0.21
N LEU A 47 19.92 2.90 0.34
CA LEU A 47 20.39 4.22 0.81
C LEU A 47 20.42 4.36 2.34
N ARG A 48 20.07 3.29 3.09
CA ARG A 48 19.95 3.31 4.56
C ARG A 48 19.00 4.38 5.09
N THR A 49 17.91 4.62 4.36
CA THR A 49 16.87 5.59 4.72
C THR A 49 15.67 4.84 5.33
N PRO A 50 15.21 5.21 6.54
CA PRO A 50 13.98 4.66 7.11
C PRO A 50 12.77 4.88 6.19
N PHE A 51 11.94 3.85 6.03
CA PHE A 51 10.79 3.87 5.14
C PHE A 51 9.54 3.30 5.81
N LEU A 52 8.40 3.94 5.53
CA LEU A 52 7.07 3.48 5.91
C LEU A 52 6.12 3.64 4.72
N CYS A 53 5.42 2.57 4.35
CA CYS A 53 4.36 2.63 3.34
C CYS A 53 2.99 2.78 4.02
N ILE A 54 2.22 3.77 3.59
CA ILE A 54 0.82 3.97 3.99
C ILE A 54 -0.04 3.87 2.74
N ARG A 55 -0.95 2.88 2.71
CA ARG A 55 -1.88 2.65 1.60
C ARG A 55 -3.30 2.46 2.14
N SER A 56 -4.27 2.83 1.30
CA SER A 56 -5.68 2.47 1.48
C SER A 56 -6.11 1.71 0.23
N GLY A 57 -6.83 0.60 0.42
CA GLY A 57 -7.37 -0.17 -0.70
C GLY A 57 -8.45 0.61 -1.45
N SER A 58 -8.36 0.63 -2.79
CA SER A 58 -9.34 1.25 -3.69
C SER A 58 -10.15 0.22 -4.49
N ASN A 59 -9.68 -1.02 -4.59
CA ASN A 59 -10.39 -2.11 -5.26
C ASN A 59 -9.86 -3.46 -4.78
N ARG A 60 -10.54 -4.53 -5.19
CA ARG A 60 -10.04 -5.89 -5.03
C ARG A 60 -9.11 -6.24 -6.19
N THR A 61 -8.00 -6.93 -5.91
CA THR A 61 -7.12 -7.47 -6.96
C THR A 61 -7.87 -8.54 -7.74
N GLN A 62 -7.92 -8.40 -9.07
CA GLN A 62 -8.70 -9.26 -9.96
C GLN A 62 -8.18 -9.22 -11.40
N ASN A 63 -8.60 -10.18 -12.21
CA ASN A 63 -8.12 -10.35 -13.59
C ASN A 63 -8.57 -9.19 -14.49
N SER A 64 -9.84 -8.83 -14.40
CA SER A 64 -10.42 -7.69 -15.11
C SER A 64 -10.87 -6.67 -14.09
N PRO A 65 -10.09 -5.60 -13.85
CA PRO A 65 -10.49 -4.54 -12.94
C PRO A 65 -11.82 -3.92 -13.36
N ASP A 66 -12.75 -3.82 -12.40
CA ASP A 66 -14.00 -3.11 -12.56
C ASP A 66 -13.83 -1.59 -12.35
N ASN A 67 -14.95 -0.88 -12.23
CA ASN A 67 -14.97 0.55 -12.01
C ASN A 67 -14.70 0.95 -10.54
N ASP A 68 -14.52 0.00 -9.61
CA ASP A 68 -14.30 0.31 -8.19
C ASP A 68 -13.05 1.14 -8.00
N TYR A 69 -11.97 0.80 -8.72
CA TYR A 69 -10.76 1.61 -8.67
C TYR A 69 -11.03 3.07 -9.00
N ARG A 70 -11.80 3.36 -10.06
CA ARG A 70 -12.11 4.74 -10.44
C ARG A 70 -13.00 5.44 -9.42
N THR A 71 -13.98 4.73 -8.85
CA THR A 71 -14.96 5.32 -7.93
C THR A 71 -14.42 5.50 -6.51
N LEU A 72 -13.59 4.56 -6.04
CA LEU A 72 -13.10 4.52 -4.66
C LEU A 72 -11.68 5.08 -4.50
N SER A 73 -10.89 5.21 -5.56
CA SER A 73 -9.54 5.82 -5.47
C SER A 73 -9.53 7.22 -4.84
N PRO A 74 -10.48 8.14 -5.14
CA PRO A 74 -10.52 9.45 -4.47
C PRO A 74 -10.75 9.33 -2.96
N PHE A 75 -11.57 8.37 -2.52
CA PHE A 75 -11.79 8.11 -1.10
C PHE A 75 -10.54 7.49 -0.46
N ALA A 76 -9.97 6.45 -1.09
CA ALA A 76 -8.78 5.75 -0.60
C ALA A 76 -7.58 6.69 -0.47
N SER A 77 -7.31 7.52 -1.49
CA SER A 77 -6.22 8.50 -1.47
C SER A 77 -6.41 9.51 -0.35
N ARG A 78 -7.63 10.01 -0.14
CA ARG A 78 -7.97 10.93 0.95
C ARG A 78 -7.74 10.28 2.33
N GLN A 79 -8.13 9.03 2.53
CA GLN A 79 -7.92 8.34 3.81
C GLN A 79 -6.43 8.12 4.10
N ALA A 80 -5.66 7.67 3.11
CA ALA A 80 -4.21 7.51 3.25
C ALA A 80 -3.53 8.85 3.57
N ALA A 81 -3.89 9.92 2.85
CA ALA A 81 -3.34 11.27 3.08
C ALA A 81 -3.67 11.80 4.49
N LEU A 82 -4.91 11.63 4.96
CA LEU A 82 -5.31 12.06 6.31
C LEU A 82 -4.49 11.35 7.39
N PHE A 83 -4.29 10.04 7.25
CA PHE A 83 -3.48 9.28 8.19
C PHE A 83 -2.01 9.71 8.14
N THR A 84 -1.44 9.89 6.95
CA THR A 84 -0.06 10.39 6.78
C THR A 84 0.14 11.75 7.42
N VAL A 85 -0.77 12.70 7.20
CA VAL A 85 -0.69 14.03 7.82
C VAL A 85 -0.78 13.94 9.34
N SER A 86 -1.66 13.09 9.87
CA SER A 86 -1.75 12.84 11.32
C SER A 86 -0.44 12.29 11.88
N LEU A 87 0.15 11.28 11.21
CA LEU A 87 1.40 10.68 11.62
C LEU A 87 2.56 11.70 11.61
N VAL A 88 2.68 12.49 10.56
CA VAL A 88 3.74 13.52 10.44
C VAL A 88 3.61 14.57 11.55
N LYS A 89 2.38 14.98 11.90
CA LYS A 89 2.14 15.90 13.03
C LYS A 89 2.61 15.31 14.35
N GLU A 90 2.29 14.05 14.62
CA GLU A 90 2.74 13.36 15.84
C GLU A 90 4.27 13.21 15.90
N LEU A 91 4.91 12.93 14.76
CA LEU A 91 6.37 12.87 14.66
C LEU A 91 7.02 14.24 14.89
N GLY A 92 6.46 15.32 14.32
CA GLY A 92 6.96 16.69 14.50
C GLY A 92 6.69 17.28 15.88
N GLY A 93 5.67 16.79 16.59
CA GLY A 93 5.34 17.18 17.97
C GLY A 93 6.25 16.55 19.01
N LYS A 94 6.88 15.41 18.71
CA LYS A 94 7.94 14.82 19.53
C LYS A 94 9.24 15.60 19.33
N LYS A 95 9.43 16.70 20.07
CA LYS A 95 10.78 17.23 20.30
C LYS A 95 11.60 16.13 20.99
N SER A 96 12.79 15.85 20.46
CA SER A 96 13.72 14.92 21.08
C SER A 96 13.90 15.31 22.55
N SER A 97 13.62 14.35 23.43
CA SER A 97 14.15 14.37 24.79
C SER A 97 15.67 14.26 24.73
#